data_AF-A0A844FNW8-F1
#
_entry.id   AF-A0A844FNW8-F1
#
_cell.length_a   1.000
_cell.length_b   1.000
_cell.length_c   1.000
_cell.angle_alpha   90.00
_cell.angle_beta   90.00
_cell.angle_gamma   90.00
#
_symmetry.space_group_name_H-M   'P 1'
#
loop_
_entity.id
_entity.type
_entity.pdbx_description
1 polymer ?
#
loop_
_entity_poly.entity_id
_entity_poly.type
_entity_poly.pdbx_seq_one_letter_code
_entity_poly.pdbx_strand_id
1 'polypeptide(L)'
;MNSIKKLVSWLGGLVLIILFGLVLITLYNAYYCFGPMIFGEHLASASSQFWFAELLLGGGYTVVVLLIAIGTKLTRKHKNN
;
A
#
# COMPACT_ATOMS: atom_id res chain seq x y z
N MET A 1 -19.48 13.18 19.37
CA MET A 1 -18.76 13.48 18.11
C MET A 1 -19.60 12.95 16.95
N ASN A 2 -19.97 13.81 15.99
CA ASN A 2 -20.94 13.49 14.94
C ASN A 2 -20.50 12.25 14.12
N SER A 3 -21.42 11.36 13.76
CA SER A 3 -21.10 10.05 13.13
C SER A 3 -20.24 10.19 11.86
N ILE A 4 -20.47 11.29 11.12
CA ILE A 4 -19.71 11.69 9.93
C ILE A 4 -18.23 11.96 10.25
N LYS A 5 -17.93 12.69 11.35
CA LYS A 5 -16.54 13.01 11.73
C LYS A 5 -15.75 11.73 12.08
N LYS A 6 -16.41 10.75 12.68
CA LYS A 6 -15.79 9.45 13.03
C LYS A 6 -15.45 8.64 11.77
N LEU A 7 -16.32 8.67 10.76
CA LEU A 7 -16.09 8.00 9.48
C LEU A 7 -14.97 8.65 8.67
N VAL A 8 -14.95 9.98 8.60
CA VAL A 8 -13.88 10.74 7.92
C VAL A 8 -12.53 10.51 8.58
N SER A 9 -12.46 10.54 9.92
CA SER A 9 -11.22 10.27 10.66
C SER A 9 -10.70 8.86 10.40
N TRP A 10 -11.59 7.86 10.33
CA TRP A 10 -11.22 6.47 10.02
C TRP A 10 -10.70 6.31 8.59
N LEU A 11 -11.39 6.89 7.60
CA LEU A 11 -10.94 6.88 6.21
C LEU A 11 -9.61 7.61 6.04
N GLY A 12 -9.44 8.76 6.70
CA GLY A 12 -8.19 9.52 6.67
C GLY A 12 -7.00 8.71 7.20
N GLY A 13 -7.19 8.02 8.34
CA GLY A 13 -6.16 7.12 8.88
C GLY A 13 -5.83 5.95 7.94
N LEU A 14 -6.84 5.38 7.30
CA LEU A 14 -6.67 4.29 6.34
C LEU A 14 -5.88 4.74 5.10
N VAL A 15 -6.20 5.91 4.55
CA VAL A 15 -5.45 6.50 3.43
C VAL A 15 -3.99 6.74 3.81
N LEU A 16 -3.73 7.27 5.01
CA LEU A 16 -2.38 7.52 5.50
C LEU A 16 -1.54 6.25 5.59
N ILE A 17 -2.12 5.15 6.10
CA ILE A 17 -1.45 3.85 6.18
C ILE A 17 -1.14 3.29 4.79
N ILE A 18 -2.08 3.41 3.86
CA ILE A 18 -1.88 2.96 2.48
C ILE A 18 -0.74 3.75 1.82
N LEU A 19 -0.76 5.08 1.92
CA LEU A 19 0.27 5.94 1.35
C LEU A 19 1.65 5.65 1.95
N PHE A 20 1.73 5.52 3.28
CA PHE A 20 3.00 5.24 3.94
C PHE A 20 3.58 3.89 3.52
N GLY A 21 2.76 2.84 3.44
CA GLY A 21 3.21 1.53 2.98
C GLY A 21 3.60 1.52 1.51
N LEU A 22 2.87 2.25 0.64
CA LEU A 22 3.26 2.41 -0.76
C LEU A 22 4.64 3.07 -0.89
N VAL A 23 4.92 4.14 -0.13
CA VAL A 23 6.25 4.78 -0.16
C VAL A 23 7.37 3.80 0.19
N LEU A 24 7.17 2.95 1.20
CA LEU A 24 8.17 1.94 1.58
C LEU A 24 8.34 0.86 0.51
N ILE A 25 7.25 0.40 -0.11
CA ILE A 25 7.28 -0.56 -1.22
C ILE A 25 7.99 0.04 -2.43
N THR A 26 7.68 1.29 -2.78
CA THR A 26 8.34 2.02 -3.86
C THR A 26 9.83 2.17 -3.59
N LEU A 27 10.24 2.48 -2.35
CA LEU A 27 11.66 2.55 -1.98
C LEU A 27 12.35 1.19 -2.12
N TYR A 28 11.69 0.13 -1.65
CA TYR A 28 12.17 -1.25 -1.78
C TYR A 28 12.34 -1.65 -3.26
N ASN A 29 11.32 -1.42 -4.08
CA ASN A 29 11.35 -1.72 -5.52
C ASN A 29 12.42 -0.90 -6.23
N ALA A 30 12.57 0.38 -5.87
CA ALA A 30 13.59 1.23 -6.47
C ALA A 30 14.99 0.71 -6.18
N TYR A 31 15.25 0.28 -4.94
CA TYR A 31 16.53 -0.32 -4.56
C TYR A 31 16.83 -1.60 -5.35
N TYR A 32 15.87 -2.52 -5.45
CA TYR A 32 16.10 -3.80 -6.13
C TYR A 32 16.12 -3.71 -7.66
N CYS A 33 15.31 -2.82 -8.26
CA CYS A 33 15.24 -2.70 -9.71
C CYS A 33 16.30 -1.75 -10.28
N PHE A 34 16.59 -0.62 -9.61
CA PHE A 34 17.58 0.35 -10.09
C PHE A 34 18.96 0.21 -9.43
N GLY A 35 19.08 -0.49 -8.29
CA GLY A 35 20.37 -0.77 -7.66
C GLY A 35 21.37 -1.49 -8.58
N PRO A 36 20.97 -2.55 -9.31
CA PRO A 36 21.85 -3.26 -10.26
C PRO A 36 22.32 -2.40 -11.44
N MET A 37 21.71 -1.24 -11.64
CA MET A 37 22.05 -0.33 -12.73
C MET A 37 23.48 0.23 -12.61
N ILE A 38 24.06 0.24 -11.40
CA ILE A 38 25.48 0.54 -11.18
C ILE A 38 26.44 -0.46 -11.83
N PHE A 39 25.95 -1.66 -12.19
CA PHE A 39 26.72 -2.73 -12.84
C PHE A 39 26.48 -2.81 -14.36
N GLY A 40 25.79 -1.83 -14.96
CA GLY A 40 25.62 -1.72 -16.41
C GLY A 40 24.30 -2.27 -16.98
N GLU A 41 23.32 -2.57 -16.14
CA GLU A 41 21.96 -2.92 -16.58
C GLU A 41 21.28 -1.78 -17.36
N HIS A 42 20.50 -2.10 -18.38
CA HIS A 42 19.80 -1.12 -19.21
C HIS A 42 18.59 -0.51 -18.48
N LEU A 43 18.47 0.83 -18.51
CA LEU A 43 17.39 1.61 -17.88
C LEU A 43 15.97 1.13 -18.28
N ALA A 44 15.82 0.67 -19.53
CA ALA A 44 14.56 0.16 -20.06
C ALA A 44 14.12 -1.16 -19.37
N SER A 45 15.08 -2.05 -19.07
CA SER A 45 14.80 -3.31 -18.37
C SER A 45 14.44 -3.05 -16.90
N ALA A 46 15.22 -2.21 -16.23
CA ALA A 46 15.00 -1.85 -14.82
C ALA A 46 13.64 -1.18 -14.59
N SER A 47 13.24 -0.26 -15.47
CA SER A 47 11.95 0.44 -15.35
C SER A 47 10.74 -0.47 -15.59
N SER A 48 10.83 -1.41 -16.54
CA SER A 48 9.76 -2.40 -16.75
C SER A 48 9.58 -3.31 -15.54
N GLN A 49 10.68 -3.80 -14.96
CA GLN A 49 10.65 -4.62 -13.75
C GLN A 49 10.12 -3.84 -12.54
N PHE A 50 10.50 -2.57 -12.41
CA PHE A 50 10.02 -1.68 -11.36
C PHE A 50 8.50 -1.53 -11.40
N TRP A 51 7.92 -1.21 -12.56
CA TRP A 51 6.46 -1.04 -12.67
C TRP A 51 5.70 -2.34 -12.42
N PHE A 52 6.24 -3.48 -12.85
CA PHE A 52 5.65 -4.78 -12.57
C PHE A 52 5.66 -5.10 -11.07
N ALA A 53 6.81 -4.88 -10.40
CA ALA A 53 6.95 -5.08 -8.97
C ALA A 53 6.08 -4.12 -8.15
N GLU A 54 5.98 -2.86 -8.57
CA GLU A 54 5.12 -1.83 -7.96
C GLU A 54 3.64 -2.23 -8.05
N LEU A 55 3.19 -2.71 -9.20
CA LEU A 55 1.81 -3.14 -9.38
C LEU A 55 1.51 -4.39 -8.55
N LEU A 56 2.43 -5.36 -8.52
CA LEU A 56 2.23 -6.62 -7.80
C LEU A 56 2.28 -6.42 -6.28
N LEU A 57 3.34 -5.78 -5.76
CA LEU A 57 3.54 -5.57 -4.33
C LEU A 57 2.68 -4.42 -3.79
N GLY A 58 2.68 -3.27 -4.47
CA GLY A 58 1.89 -2.11 -4.07
C GLY A 58 0.38 -2.34 -4.21
N GLY A 59 -0.03 -2.97 -5.33
CA GLY A 59 -1.41 -3.40 -5.52
C GLY A 59 -1.83 -4.45 -4.50
N GLY A 60 -1.02 -5.49 -4.31
CA GLY A 60 -1.28 -6.54 -3.31
C GLY A 60 -1.39 -6.00 -1.89
N TYR A 61 -0.45 -5.14 -1.47
CA TYR A 61 -0.49 -4.47 -0.17
C TYR A 61 -1.78 -3.68 0.06
N THR A 62 -2.17 -2.88 -0.94
CA THR A 62 -3.38 -2.06 -0.86
C THR A 62 -4.64 -2.91 -0.64
N VAL A 63 -4.76 -4.01 -1.38
CA VAL A 63 -5.90 -4.95 -1.24
C VAL A 63 -5.91 -5.58 0.15
N VAL A 64 -4.77 -6.04 0.66
CA VAL A 64 -4.67 -6.67 1.98
C VAL A 64 -5.07 -5.68 3.09
N VAL A 65 -4.56 -4.46 3.06
CA VAL A 65 -4.91 -3.43 4.06
C VAL A 65 -6.41 -3.10 4.03
N LEU A 66 -7.01 -3.01 2.84
CA LEU A 66 -8.44 -2.79 2.70
C LEU A 66 -9.26 -3.95 3.30
N LEU A 67 -8.88 -5.20 3.02
CA LEU A 67 -9.56 -6.38 3.59
C LEU A 67 -9.48 -6.40 5.11
N ILE A 68 -8.31 -6.12 5.69
CA ILE A 68 -8.12 -6.03 7.14
C ILE A 68 -9.00 -4.93 7.74
N ALA A 69 -9.05 -3.76 7.09
CA ALA A 69 -9.85 -2.63 7.56
C ALA A 69 -11.36 -2.95 7.57
N ILE A 70 -11.86 -3.57 6.49
CA ILE A 70 -13.26 -4.01 6.40
C ILE A 70 -13.56 -5.09 7.44
N GLY A 71 -12.71 -6.12 7.54
CA GLY A 71 -12.85 -7.21 8.50
C GLY A 71 -12.87 -6.74 9.95
N THR A 72 -12.02 -5.78 10.30
CA THR A 72 -11.99 -5.17 11.64
C THR A 72 -13.27 -4.42 11.94
N LYS A 73 -13.81 -3.69 10.95
CA LYS A 73 -15.08 -2.96 11.10
C LYS A 73 -16.27 -3.92 11.27
N LEU A 74 -16.31 -5.00 10.49
CA LEU A 74 -17.35 -6.03 10.58
C LEU A 74 -17.29 -6.75 11.95
N THR A 75 -16.11 -7.14 12.40
CA THR A 75 -15.92 -7.81 13.70
C THR A 75 -16.36 -6.92 14.86
N ARG A 76 -16.04 -5.61 14.83
CA ARG A 76 -16.54 -4.65 15.82
C ARG A 76 -18.06 -4.50 15.79
N LYS A 77 -18.67 -4.54 14.61
CA LYS A 77 -20.13 -4.49 14.48
C LYS A 77 -20.79 -5.73 15.10
N HIS A 78 -20.24 -6.92 14.84
CA HIS A 78 -20.77 -8.17 15.40
C HIS A 78 -20.57 -8.27 16.93
N LYS A 79 -19.46 -7.79 17.48
CA LYS A 79 -19.22 -7.77 18.93
C LYS A 79 -20.12 -6.78 19.68
N ASN A 80 -20.62 -5.75 18.99
CA ASN A 80 -21.42 -4.68 19.57
C ASN A 80 -22.94 -4.85 19.31
N ASN A 81 -23.33 -5.97 18.70
CA ASN A 81 -24.71 -6.48 18.64
C ASN A 81 -24.85 -7.61 19.64
#